data_AF-A0A0P9MSV8-F1
#
_entry.id   AF-A0A0P9MSV8-F1
#
_cell.length_a   1.000
_cell.length_b   1.000
_cell.length_c   1.000
_cell.angle_alpha   90.00
_cell.angle_beta   90.00
_cell.angle_gamma   90.00
#
_symmetry.space_group_name_H-M   'P 1'
#
loop_
_entity.id
_entity.type
_entity.pdbx_description
1 polymer ?
#
loop_
_entity_poly.entity_id
_entity_poly.type
_entity_poly.pdbx_seq_one_letter_code
_entity_poly.pdbx_strand_id
1 'polypeptide(L)'
;MKPAEFAAKLTKATPFQLKALDDAHWRYISLIGLVSDAVPADVVEADQKAYPGFIKLNGTKIVFNDADCEVFMASVTGLPVEMCAAWRDKDFYTLHGETADEMAGRQKNNPKLSGGY
;
A
#
# COMPACT_ATOMS: atom_id res chain seq x y z
N MET A 1 -2.36 10.87 -5.49
CA MET A 1 -3.58 11.22 -6.27
C MET A 1 -4.52 12.05 -5.43
N LYS A 2 -5.28 13.00 -6.01
CA LYS A 2 -6.25 13.81 -5.27
C LYS A 2 -7.56 13.04 -5.02
N PRO A 3 -8.38 13.45 -4.03
CA PRO A 3 -9.64 12.77 -3.72
C PRO A 3 -10.60 12.57 -4.89
N ALA A 4 -10.79 13.58 -5.74
CA ALA A 4 -11.65 13.48 -6.89
C ALA A 4 -11.16 12.46 -7.94
N GLU A 5 -9.84 12.32 -8.08
CA GLU A 5 -9.22 11.46 -9.08
C GLU A 5 -9.30 9.98 -8.67
N PHE A 6 -8.99 9.65 -7.41
CA PHE A 6 -9.12 8.26 -6.95
C PHE A 6 -10.59 7.84 -6.87
N ALA A 7 -11.49 8.78 -6.51
CA ALA A 7 -12.91 8.50 -6.50
C ALA A 7 -13.39 8.12 -7.90
N ALA A 8 -13.05 8.92 -8.92
CA ALA A 8 -13.44 8.63 -10.30
C ALA A 8 -12.91 7.28 -10.82
N LYS A 9 -11.69 6.89 -10.44
CA LYS A 9 -11.10 5.59 -10.81
C LYS A 9 -11.78 4.42 -10.09
N LEU A 10 -12.19 4.61 -8.83
CA LEU A 10 -12.83 3.58 -8.02
C LEU A 10 -14.35 3.49 -8.19
N THR A 11 -15.02 4.50 -8.77
CA THR A 11 -16.48 4.47 -9.04
C THR A 11 -16.90 3.28 -9.90
N LYS A 12 -15.98 2.74 -10.71
CA LYS A 12 -16.22 1.58 -11.57
C LYS A 12 -15.96 0.23 -10.87
N ALA A 13 -15.35 0.24 -9.69
CA ALA A 13 -15.07 -0.97 -8.95
C ALA A 13 -16.34 -1.47 -8.26
N THR A 14 -16.61 -2.77 -8.37
CA THR A 14 -17.67 -3.41 -7.60
C THR A 14 -17.27 -3.51 -6.12
N PRO A 15 -18.23 -3.69 -5.19
CA PRO A 15 -17.90 -3.94 -3.78
C PRO A 15 -16.95 -5.14 -3.59
N PHE A 16 -17.08 -6.18 -4.42
CA PHE A 16 -16.18 -7.33 -4.41
C PHE A 16 -14.76 -6.95 -4.81
N GLN A 17 -14.60 -6.12 -5.84
CA GLN A 17 -13.28 -5.62 -6.27
C GLN A 17 -12.66 -4.72 -5.21
N LEU A 18 -13.45 -3.84 -4.57
CA LEU A 18 -12.97 -3.00 -3.47
C LEU A 18 -12.47 -3.83 -2.30
N LYS A 19 -13.21 -4.89 -1.92
CA LYS A 19 -12.75 -5.83 -0.89
C LYS A 19 -11.48 -6.56 -1.30
N ALA A 20 -11.40 -7.04 -2.54
CA ALA A 20 -10.20 -7.72 -3.03
C ALA A 20 -8.96 -6.82 -3.02
N LEU A 21 -9.13 -5.53 -3.31
CA LEU A 21 -8.05 -4.54 -3.23
C LEU A 21 -7.62 -4.30 -1.77
N ASP A 22 -8.56 -4.24 -0.82
CA ASP A 22 -8.26 -4.14 0.61
C ASP A 22 -7.51 -5.36 1.13
N ASP A 23 -8.02 -6.56 0.85
CA ASP A 23 -7.37 -7.83 1.23
C ASP A 23 -5.95 -7.92 0.63
N ALA A 24 -5.76 -7.50 -0.63
CA ALA A 24 -4.46 -7.52 -1.29
C ALA A 24 -3.48 -6.48 -0.71
N HIS A 25 -3.96 -5.33 -0.26
CA HIS A 25 -3.13 -4.33 0.42
C HIS A 25 -2.58 -4.89 1.73
N TRP A 26 -3.44 -5.49 2.57
CA TRP A 26 -3.01 -6.13 3.82
C TRP A 26 -2.06 -7.30 3.62
N ARG A 27 -2.26 -8.08 2.55
CA ARG A 27 -1.31 -9.14 2.15
C ARG A 27 0.06 -8.58 1.82
N TYR A 28 0.17 -7.46 1.10
CA TYR A 28 1.47 -6.83 0.83
C TYR A 28 2.16 -6.37 2.11
N ILE A 29 1.45 -5.67 3.00
CA ILE A 29 2.00 -5.17 4.27
C ILE A 29 2.49 -6.34 5.16
N SER A 30 1.73 -7.44 5.18
CA SER A 30 2.09 -8.66 5.92
C SER A 30 3.27 -9.41 5.26
N LEU A 31 3.29 -9.49 3.93
CA LEU A 31 4.37 -10.10 3.14
C LEU A 31 5.73 -9.48 3.47
N ILE A 32 5.78 -8.15 3.51
CA ILE A 32 7.02 -7.43 3.85
C ILE A 32 7.29 -7.38 5.35
N GLY A 33 6.38 -7.88 6.19
CA GLY A 33 6.58 -7.98 7.64
C GLY A 33 6.41 -6.67 8.42
N LEU A 34 5.65 -5.70 7.88
CA LEU A 34 5.33 -4.47 8.63
C LEU A 34 4.26 -4.68 9.71
N VAL A 35 3.40 -5.67 9.54
CA VAL A 35 2.38 -6.07 10.52
C VAL A 35 2.41 -7.59 10.69
N SER A 36 2.11 -8.06 11.90
CA SER A 36 1.80 -9.46 12.17
C SER A 36 0.29 -9.64 12.35
N ASP A 37 -0.21 -10.85 12.09
CA ASP A 37 -1.57 -11.29 12.42
C ASP A 37 -2.73 -10.58 11.69
N ALA A 38 -2.45 -9.68 10.74
CA ALA A 38 -3.46 -9.07 9.87
C ALA A 38 -3.98 -10.04 8.78
N VAL A 39 -3.15 -11.01 8.41
CA VAL A 39 -3.43 -12.04 7.39
C VAL A 39 -3.03 -13.40 7.95
N PRO A 40 -3.78 -14.49 7.65
CA PRO A 40 -3.40 -15.84 8.06
C PRO A 40 -1.97 -16.21 7.67
N ALA A 41 -1.23 -16.86 8.58
CA ALA A 41 0.19 -17.15 8.41
C ALA A 41 0.49 -18.02 7.17
N ASP A 42 -0.39 -18.96 6.84
CA ASP A 42 -0.29 -19.82 5.65
C ASP A 42 -0.37 -19.02 4.34
N VAL A 43 -1.21 -17.97 4.31
CA VAL A 43 -1.30 -17.04 3.18
C VAL A 43 -0.02 -16.22 3.06
N VAL A 44 0.50 -15.71 4.18
CA VAL A 44 1.77 -14.94 4.19
C VAL A 44 2.94 -15.81 3.73
N GLU A 45 3.05 -17.04 4.22
CA GLU A 45 4.09 -17.98 3.78
C GLU A 45 3.98 -18.32 2.29
N ALA A 46 2.76 -18.49 1.77
CA ALA A 46 2.53 -18.72 0.35
C ALA A 46 2.97 -17.50 -0.48
N ASP A 47 2.65 -16.29 -0.03
CA ASP A 47 3.04 -15.05 -0.69
C ASP A 47 4.55 -14.84 -0.66
N GLN A 48 5.22 -15.12 0.46
CA GLN A 48 6.69 -15.05 0.56
C GLN A 48 7.39 -15.98 -0.43
N LYS A 49 6.81 -17.17 -0.69
CA LYS A 49 7.32 -18.12 -1.68
C LYS A 49 7.03 -17.68 -3.12
N ALA A 50 5.85 -17.14 -3.39
CA ALA A 50 5.43 -16.74 -4.73
C ALA A 50 6.02 -15.39 -5.18
N TYR A 51 6.25 -14.48 -4.23
CA TYR A 51 6.56 -13.07 -4.48
C TYR A 51 7.80 -12.56 -3.70
N PRO A 52 8.91 -13.31 -3.63
CA PRO A 52 10.06 -12.91 -2.80
C PRO A 52 10.70 -11.58 -3.25
N GLY A 53 10.58 -11.22 -4.53
CA GLY A 53 11.14 -9.99 -5.09
C GLY A 53 10.47 -8.69 -4.58
N PHE A 54 9.32 -8.79 -3.92
CA PHE A 54 8.63 -7.65 -3.33
C PHE A 54 9.10 -7.32 -1.90
N ILE A 55 9.89 -8.21 -1.28
CA ILE A 55 10.45 -8.01 0.06
C ILE A 55 11.74 -7.20 -0.09
N LYS A 56 11.66 -5.89 0.21
CA LYS A 56 12.79 -4.96 0.08
C LYS A 56 13.31 -4.50 1.44
N LEU A 57 14.63 -4.53 1.57
CA LEU A 57 15.36 -4.08 2.74
C LEU A 57 16.19 -2.84 2.41
N ASN A 58 16.21 -1.88 3.32
CA ASN A 58 17.22 -0.83 3.37
C ASN A 58 18.08 -1.05 4.63
N GLY A 59 19.21 -1.74 4.44
CA GLY A 59 19.99 -2.28 5.54
C GLY A 59 19.19 -3.38 6.27
N THR A 60 18.89 -3.14 7.54
CA THR A 60 18.11 -4.06 8.39
C THR A 60 16.63 -3.70 8.48
N LYS A 61 16.19 -2.62 7.83
CA LYS A 61 14.81 -2.12 7.91
C LYS A 61 14.00 -2.54 6.69
N ILE A 62 12.78 -3.02 6.94
CA ILE A 62 11.75 -3.19 5.93
C ILE A 62 11.39 -1.82 5.35
N VAL A 63 11.18 -1.76 4.03
CA VAL A 63 10.73 -0.56 3.34
C VAL A 63 9.42 -0.85 2.62
N PHE A 64 8.38 -0.07 2.93
CA PHE A 64 7.17 -0.02 2.12
C PHE A 64 7.47 0.68 0.80
N ASN A 65 7.11 0.08 -0.33
CA ASN A 65 7.26 0.68 -1.64
C ASN A 65 5.92 0.74 -2.37
N ASP A 66 5.51 1.94 -2.73
CA ASP A 66 4.23 2.21 -3.38
C ASP A 66 4.06 1.47 -4.71
N ALA A 67 5.07 1.48 -5.58
CA ALA A 67 5.00 0.83 -6.90
C ALA A 67 4.97 -0.70 -6.76
N ASP A 68 5.74 -1.25 -5.83
CA ASP A 68 5.71 -2.68 -5.51
C ASP A 68 4.35 -3.11 -4.96
N CYS A 69 3.77 -2.32 -4.06
CA CYS A 69 2.43 -2.55 -3.54
C CYS A 69 1.39 -2.60 -4.67
N GLU A 70 1.42 -1.63 -5.60
CA GLU A 70 0.50 -1.59 -6.74
C GLU A 70 0.63 -2.82 -7.65
N VAL A 71 1.87 -3.22 -7.98
CA VAL A 71 2.13 -4.37 -8.85
C VAL A 71 1.77 -5.68 -8.16
N PHE A 72 2.04 -5.81 -6.85
CA PHE A 72 1.62 -6.96 -6.06
C PHE A 72 0.10 -7.08 -6.03
N MET A 73 -0.61 -5.99 -5.71
CA MET A 73 -2.08 -5.98 -5.68
C MET A 73 -2.68 -6.36 -7.03
N ALA A 74 -2.13 -5.83 -8.13
CA ALA A 74 -2.56 -6.20 -9.47
C ALA A 74 -2.33 -7.69 -9.77
N SER A 75 -1.20 -8.25 -9.32
CA SER A 75 -0.85 -9.66 -9.51
C SER A 75 -1.80 -10.61 -8.74
N VAL A 76 -2.21 -10.22 -7.53
CA VAL A 76 -3.09 -11.04 -6.68
C VAL A 76 -4.57 -10.92 -7.07
N THR A 77 -5.00 -9.72 -7.48
CA THR A 77 -6.42 -9.44 -7.77
C THR A 77 -6.80 -9.58 -9.25
N GLY A 78 -5.82 -9.53 -10.15
CA GLY A 78 -6.04 -9.42 -11.60
C GLY A 78 -6.60 -8.05 -12.03
N LEU A 79 -6.66 -7.07 -11.12
CA LEU A 79 -7.17 -5.73 -11.41
C LEU A 79 -6.07 -4.84 -12.03
N PRO A 80 -6.46 -3.79 -12.78
CA PRO A 80 -5.50 -2.85 -13.33
C PRO A 80 -4.66 -2.17 -12.24
N VAL A 81 -3.37 -2.00 -12.48
CA VAL A 81 -2.42 -1.30 -11.59
C VAL A 81 -2.94 0.09 -11.21
N GLU A 82 -3.54 0.82 -12.17
CA GLU A 82 -4.11 2.14 -11.88
C GLU A 82 -5.26 2.13 -10.86
N MET A 83 -6.03 1.03 -10.81
CA MET A 83 -7.10 0.86 -9.82
C MET A 83 -6.49 0.51 -8.45
N CYS A 84 -5.40 -0.25 -8.42
CA CYS A 84 -4.64 -0.54 -7.20
C CYS A 84 -4.02 0.74 -6.62
N ALA A 85 -3.42 1.57 -7.46
CA ALA A 85 -2.87 2.88 -7.09
C ALA A 85 -3.95 3.81 -6.51
N ALA A 86 -5.12 3.87 -7.18
CA ALA A 86 -6.24 4.65 -6.69
C ALA A 86 -6.75 4.15 -5.32
N TRP A 87 -6.76 2.84 -5.09
CA TRP A 87 -7.16 2.30 -3.80
C TRP A 87 -6.18 2.66 -2.69
N ARG A 88 -4.87 2.41 -2.89
CA ARG A 88 -3.85 2.77 -1.89
C ARG A 88 -3.91 4.25 -1.52
N ASP A 89 -4.04 5.13 -2.51
CA ASP A 89 -4.12 6.57 -2.25
C ASP A 89 -5.39 6.97 -1.46
N LYS A 90 -6.54 6.33 -1.74
CA LYS A 90 -7.76 6.51 -0.94
C LYS A 90 -7.59 5.97 0.48
N ASP A 91 -6.97 4.81 0.63
CA ASP A 91 -6.75 4.17 1.93
C ASP A 91 -5.85 5.03 2.82
N PHE A 92 -4.71 5.48 2.27
CA PHE A 92 -3.82 6.44 2.92
C PHE A 92 -4.56 7.73 3.32
N TYR A 93 -5.36 8.30 2.42
CA TYR A 93 -6.15 9.50 2.70
C TYR A 93 -7.17 9.26 3.83
N THR A 94 -7.82 8.10 3.86
CA THR A 94 -8.81 7.75 4.88
C THR A 94 -8.15 7.59 6.26
N LEU A 95 -6.95 7.01 6.31
CA LEU A 95 -6.20 6.78 7.55
C LEU A 95 -5.57 8.07 8.10
N HIS A 96 -5.13 8.98 7.24
CA HIS A 96 -4.35 10.16 7.66
C HIS A 96 -5.09 11.49 7.54
N GLY A 97 -6.29 11.51 6.94
CA GLY A 97 -7.12 12.71 6.74
C GLY A 97 -6.55 13.71 5.72
N GLU A 98 -5.36 13.44 5.18
CA GLU A 98 -4.58 14.32 4.32
C GLU A 98 -3.96 13.50 3.19
N THR A 99 -3.78 14.11 2.02
CA THR A 99 -3.15 13.44 0.89
C THR A 99 -1.66 13.18 1.16
N ALA A 100 -1.10 12.16 0.51
CA ALA A 100 0.34 11.87 0.58
C ALA A 100 1.18 13.10 0.18
N ASP A 101 0.71 13.93 -0.75
CA ASP A 101 1.35 15.18 -1.16
C ASP A 101 1.31 16.26 -0.05
N GLU A 102 0.21 16.40 0.68
CA GLU A 102 0.08 17.32 1.81
C GLU A 102 0.95 16.89 3.00
N MET A 103 1.08 15.58 3.23
CA MET A 103 1.97 15.00 4.22
C MET A 103 3.45 15.12 3.82
N ALA A 104 3.79 14.86 2.55
CA ALA A 104 5.15 15.03 2.02
C ALA A 104 5.59 16.50 2.02
N GLY A 105 4.66 17.42 1.74
CA GLY A 105 4.86 18.87 1.85
C GLY A 105 5.18 19.31 3.29
N ARG A 106 4.53 18.70 4.29
CA ARG A 106 4.85 18.95 5.72
C ARG A 106 6.19 18.38 6.13
N GLN A 107 6.52 17.17 5.69
CA GLN A 107 7.83 16.57 5.99
C GLN A 107 8.98 17.41 5.39
N LYS A 108 8.79 17.97 4.19
CA LYS A 108 9.76 18.91 3.60
C LYS A 108 9.82 20.27 4.31
N ASN A 109 8.71 20.76 4.85
CA ASN A 109 8.63 22.08 5.49
C ASN A 109 8.85 22.06 7.01
N ASN A 110 9.12 20.91 7.61
CA ASN A 110 9.43 20.78 9.04
C ASN A 110 10.76 20.03 9.27
N PRO A 111 11.92 20.70 9.16
CA PRO A 111 13.23 20.08 9.38
C PRO A 111 13.50 19.67 10.85
N LYS A 112 12.53 19.78 11.77
CA LYS A 112 12.71 19.39 13.18
C LYS A 112 12.53 17.89 13.45
N LEU A 113 12.29 17.06 12.43
CA LEU A 113 12.38 15.59 12.54
C LEU A 113 13.63 15.02 11.84
N SER A 114 14.52 15.86 11.31
CA SER A 114 15.82 15.44 10.75
C SER A 114 16.98 15.55 11.74
N GLY A 115 16.76 15.33 13.04
CA GLY A 115 17.83 15.36 14.03
C GLY A 115 17.51 14.61 15.33
N GLY A 116 18.33 13.60 15.64
CA GLY A 116 18.42 12.90 16.93
C GLY A 116 17.88 11.47 16.85
N TYR A 117 18.67 10.40 16.84
CA TYR A 117 20.04 10.16 17.30
C TYR A 117 20.85 9.35 16.28
#